data_AF-A0A3D3GLH1-F1
#
_entry.id   AF-A0A3D3GLH1-F1
#
_cell.length_a   1.000
_cell.length_b   1.000
_cell.length_c   1.000
_cell.angle_alpha   90.00
_cell.angle_beta   90.00
_cell.angle_gamma   90.00
#
_symmetry.space_group_name_H-M   'P 1'
#
loop_
_entity.id
_entity.type
_entity.pdbx_description
1 polymer ?
#
loop_
_entity_poly.entity_id
_entity_poly.type
_entity_poly.pdbx_seq_one_letter_code
_entity_poly.pdbx_strand_id
1 'polypeptide(L)'
;MSIYILGISAFYHDSAACLLKDGNIVAAAEEERFSRQKGDARFPRESIAFCLAQAGITASQLEMIVYYDKPILTFARLMQSYLEYPFSSFRSFQKSLPFWIHEKLKIPQVIDAALSEFQGQLYFSRHHESHAASTFFCSPYHDAAILIADGVGEWACTSIGHGQGNSIKMLKESHFPHSIGLFYTTMTQYLGFKVNSDEYKVMGLAPYGEPRYAEKMKEHLIDIKEDGSIALNLEYFDFPHGLKMMNKKMPNVFGHPQRKSEQSLEQFHMDIAASTQAITTEVMIKLAKTARQLTGSSNLCLAGGVALNCVANGHIYRENIFDNIYIQPAAGDAGGAIGAALQGWHQILEHPRADPADKMRGALLGPKIEAAEARDYLLSVGAKFEEIQPDALPKKIASWIAQGHIIGFCQNGMEFGPRALGARSLLGDPRDPDTQSRMNLKVKYRESFRPFAPAVLHNHAHDFFKLDIPSPYMLMVLPLLEKHQLNRDENLSAQGINKLKVIRSPVPAVSHVDYSVRIQTVPPDSNPLFYRVIEEFHKMTGCPMVVNTSFNVRGEPVVCSHKDAYQCFLMTDIDILVLDSVVTSKPGISLTDAGAQHYASK
;
A
#
# COMPACT_ATOMS: atom_id res chain seq x y z
N MET A 1 16.53 -10.44 -30.54
CA MET A 1 15.07 -10.21 -30.41
C MET A 1 14.83 -9.76 -28.99
N SER A 2 13.85 -8.88 -28.73
CA SER A 2 13.50 -8.53 -27.35
C SER A 2 12.81 -9.71 -26.66
N ILE A 3 13.12 -9.91 -25.38
CA ILE A 3 12.53 -10.95 -24.54
C ILE A 3 11.40 -10.33 -23.72
N TYR A 4 10.22 -10.94 -23.77
CA TYR A 4 9.04 -10.52 -23.03
C TYR A 4 8.61 -11.59 -22.02
N ILE A 5 8.43 -11.18 -20.76
CA ILE A 5 8.06 -12.07 -19.65
C ILE A 5 6.84 -11.48 -18.96
N LEU A 6 5.77 -12.27 -18.85
CA LEU A 6 4.55 -11.89 -18.13
C LEU A 6 4.51 -12.56 -16.77
N GLY A 7 4.46 -11.76 -15.70
CA GLY A 7 4.19 -12.23 -14.35
C GLY A 7 2.70 -12.08 -14.00
N ILE A 8 2.13 -13.09 -13.34
CA ILE A 8 0.71 -13.11 -12.96
C ILE A 8 0.56 -13.42 -11.47
N SER A 9 -0.24 -12.60 -10.78
CA SER A 9 -0.74 -12.84 -9.43
C SER A 9 -2.26 -12.87 -9.44
N ALA A 10 -2.89 -13.94 -8.91
CA ALA A 10 -4.35 -14.11 -8.98
C ALA A 10 -4.93 -15.10 -7.95
N PHE A 11 -6.25 -15.11 -7.82
CA PHE A 11 -7.06 -16.08 -7.07
C PHE A 11 -6.91 -16.07 -5.54
N TYR A 12 -6.37 -14.99 -4.96
CA TYR A 12 -6.40 -14.78 -3.51
C TYR A 12 -7.09 -13.45 -3.15
N HIS A 13 -6.41 -12.34 -3.37
CA HIS A 13 -6.94 -10.97 -3.46
C HIS A 13 -5.91 -10.13 -4.23
N ASP A 14 -6.31 -8.94 -4.70
CA ASP A 14 -5.42 -7.99 -5.39
C ASP A 14 -4.72 -8.59 -6.62
N SER A 15 -5.47 -9.28 -7.48
CA SER A 15 -4.96 -9.85 -8.72
C SER A 15 -4.27 -8.79 -9.57
N ALA A 16 -3.15 -9.15 -10.19
CA ALA A 16 -2.30 -8.22 -10.93
C ALA A 16 -1.52 -8.91 -12.04
N ALA A 17 -1.06 -8.10 -13.00
CA ALA A 17 -0.14 -8.51 -14.05
C ALA A 17 1.04 -7.54 -14.15
N CYS A 18 2.20 -8.07 -14.54
CA CYS A 18 3.41 -7.28 -14.80
C CYS A 18 4.08 -7.82 -16.08
N LEU A 19 4.45 -6.92 -16.99
CA LEU A 19 5.19 -7.26 -18.19
C LEU A 19 6.61 -6.69 -18.15
N LEU A 20 7.59 -7.57 -18.33
CA LEU A 20 8.97 -7.19 -18.57
C LEU A 20 9.27 -7.18 -20.07
N LYS A 21 10.16 -6.26 -20.47
CA LYS A 21 10.88 -6.29 -21.74
C LYS A 21 12.37 -6.15 -21.46
N ASP A 22 13.15 -7.15 -21.85
CA ASP A 22 14.60 -7.16 -21.69
C ASP A 22 15.03 -6.80 -20.24
N GLY A 23 14.35 -7.39 -19.25
CA GLY A 23 14.58 -7.18 -17.83
C GLY A 23 14.01 -5.90 -17.21
N ASN A 24 13.41 -5.02 -18.01
CA ASN A 24 12.81 -3.77 -17.53
C ASN A 24 11.29 -3.89 -17.40
N ILE A 25 10.73 -3.36 -16.31
CA ILE A 25 9.28 -3.29 -16.12
C ILE A 25 8.70 -2.26 -17.11
N VAL A 26 7.86 -2.73 -18.03
CA VAL A 26 7.21 -1.88 -19.04
C VAL A 26 5.84 -1.44 -18.56
N ALA A 27 5.10 -2.36 -17.93
CA ALA A 27 3.74 -2.12 -17.45
C ALA A 27 3.43 -3.04 -16.28
N ALA A 28 2.67 -2.54 -15.31
CA ALA A 28 2.08 -3.35 -14.26
C ALA A 28 0.77 -2.71 -13.79
N ALA A 29 -0.26 -3.53 -13.56
CA ALA A 29 -1.55 -3.04 -13.11
C ALA A 29 -2.29 -4.09 -12.26
N GLU A 30 -3.09 -3.60 -11.32
CA GLU A 30 -4.00 -4.40 -10.49
C GLU A 30 -5.38 -4.45 -11.16
N GLU A 31 -6.05 -5.61 -11.11
CA GLU A 31 -7.33 -5.84 -11.79
C GLU A 31 -8.44 -4.96 -11.23
N GLU A 32 -8.39 -4.65 -9.92
CA GLU A 32 -9.36 -3.77 -9.28
C GLU A 32 -9.42 -2.37 -9.90
N ARG A 33 -8.34 -1.91 -10.55
CA ARG A 33 -8.31 -0.59 -11.22
C ARG A 33 -9.27 -0.55 -12.40
N PHE A 34 -9.40 -1.65 -13.12
CA PHE A 34 -10.26 -1.79 -14.30
C PHE A 34 -11.66 -2.29 -13.93
N SER A 35 -11.74 -3.34 -13.11
CA SER A 35 -13.01 -3.96 -12.74
C SER A 35 -13.85 -3.11 -11.80
N ARG A 36 -13.23 -2.12 -11.16
CA ARG A 36 -13.79 -1.28 -10.09
C ARG A 36 -14.26 -2.08 -8.86
N GLN A 37 -13.86 -3.35 -8.75
CA GLN A 37 -14.15 -4.23 -7.62
C GLN A 37 -12.93 -4.25 -6.69
N LYS A 38 -13.07 -3.67 -5.50
CA LYS A 38 -11.96 -3.57 -4.56
C LYS A 38 -11.51 -4.95 -4.05
N GLY A 39 -10.22 -5.23 -4.16
CA GLY A 39 -9.59 -6.50 -3.82
C GLY A 39 -9.93 -7.62 -4.80
N ASP A 40 -10.14 -7.31 -6.08
CA ASP A 40 -10.52 -8.29 -7.10
C ASP A 40 -9.53 -9.46 -7.13
N ALA A 41 -10.03 -10.66 -6.84
CA ALA A 41 -9.23 -11.87 -6.79
C ALA A 41 -9.32 -12.70 -8.09
N ARG A 42 -10.12 -12.28 -9.07
CA ARG A 42 -10.32 -13.05 -10.31
C ARG A 42 -9.08 -13.02 -11.19
N PHE A 43 -9.05 -13.87 -12.22
CA PHE A 43 -7.97 -13.85 -13.19
C PHE A 43 -7.83 -12.45 -13.85
N PRO A 44 -6.63 -11.85 -13.88
CA PRO A 44 -6.45 -10.44 -14.21
C PRO A 44 -6.47 -10.16 -15.72
N ARG A 45 -7.64 -10.32 -16.36
CA ARG A 45 -7.78 -10.22 -17.82
C ARG A 45 -7.48 -8.82 -18.32
N GLU A 46 -8.05 -7.81 -17.68
CA GLU A 46 -7.90 -6.42 -18.11
C GLU A 46 -6.47 -5.92 -17.85
N SER A 47 -5.86 -6.34 -16.75
CA SER A 47 -4.47 -6.00 -16.43
C SER A 47 -3.48 -6.62 -17.42
N ILE A 48 -3.70 -7.87 -17.83
CA ILE A 48 -2.86 -8.52 -18.86
C ILE A 48 -3.04 -7.82 -20.21
N ALA A 49 -4.29 -7.56 -20.62
CA ALA A 49 -4.59 -6.86 -21.86
C ALA A 49 -3.92 -5.48 -21.91
N PHE A 50 -3.99 -4.72 -20.81
CA PHE A 50 -3.28 -3.46 -20.66
C PHE A 50 -1.77 -3.63 -20.84
N CYS A 51 -1.16 -4.60 -20.16
CA CYS A 51 0.29 -4.80 -20.23
C CYS A 51 0.76 -5.12 -21.66
N LEU A 52 0.05 -6.00 -22.37
CA LEU A 52 0.37 -6.36 -23.76
C LEU A 52 0.17 -5.17 -24.71
N ALA A 53 -0.93 -4.43 -24.56
CA ALA A 53 -1.21 -3.23 -25.35
C ALA A 53 -0.16 -2.14 -25.14
N GLN A 54 0.27 -1.92 -23.88
CA GLN A 54 1.29 -0.93 -23.54
C GLN A 54 2.66 -1.21 -24.20
N ALA A 55 2.95 -2.49 -24.47
CA ALA A 55 4.15 -2.92 -25.18
C ALA A 55 3.95 -3.09 -26.70
N GLY A 56 2.71 -2.99 -27.20
CA GLY A 56 2.38 -3.21 -28.61
C GLY A 56 2.60 -4.65 -29.08
N ILE A 57 2.39 -5.64 -28.21
CA ILE A 57 2.60 -7.06 -28.52
C ILE A 57 1.33 -7.89 -28.31
N THR A 58 1.34 -9.10 -28.85
CA THR A 58 0.33 -10.15 -28.57
C THR A 58 0.91 -11.23 -27.65
N ALA A 59 0.06 -12.13 -27.15
CA ALA A 59 0.51 -13.23 -26.31
C ALA A 59 1.49 -14.19 -27.03
N SER A 60 1.44 -14.27 -28.36
CA SER A 60 2.37 -15.07 -29.18
C SER A 60 3.83 -14.63 -29.10
N GLN A 61 4.08 -13.39 -28.67
CA GLN A 61 5.43 -12.81 -28.56
C GLN A 61 6.01 -12.94 -27.15
N LEU A 62 5.28 -13.53 -26.20
CA LEU A 62 5.78 -13.81 -24.86
C LEU A 62 6.69 -15.04 -24.90
N GLU A 63 7.89 -14.90 -24.36
CA GLU A 63 8.83 -16.03 -24.19
C GLU A 63 8.37 -16.95 -23.07
N MET A 64 7.86 -16.35 -21.99
CA MET A 64 7.39 -17.09 -20.81
C MET A 64 6.34 -16.32 -20.01
N ILE A 65 5.56 -17.11 -19.27
CA ILE A 65 4.66 -16.64 -18.22
C ILE A 65 5.15 -17.23 -16.89
N VAL A 66 5.20 -16.42 -15.84
CA VAL A 66 5.53 -16.89 -14.48
C VAL A 66 4.37 -16.57 -13.55
N TYR A 67 3.80 -17.61 -12.95
CA TYR A 67 2.76 -17.48 -11.93
C TYR A 67 3.37 -17.44 -10.53
N TYR A 68 2.88 -16.53 -9.68
CA TYR A 68 3.54 -16.14 -8.43
C TYR A 68 3.52 -17.17 -7.28
N ASP A 69 2.69 -18.21 -7.38
CA ASP A 69 2.44 -19.21 -6.33
C ASP A 69 2.49 -20.65 -6.90
N LYS A 70 2.63 -21.68 -6.05
CA LYS A 70 2.48 -23.10 -6.44
C LYS A 70 1.16 -23.66 -5.89
N PRO A 71 0.07 -23.69 -6.69
CA PRO A 71 -1.26 -24.08 -6.20
C PRO A 71 -1.33 -25.45 -5.53
N ILE A 72 -0.49 -26.41 -5.98
CA ILE A 72 -0.46 -27.76 -5.41
C ILE A 72 0.00 -27.79 -3.96
N LEU A 73 0.95 -26.92 -3.58
CA LEU A 73 1.48 -26.84 -2.21
C LEU A 73 0.45 -26.20 -1.29
N THR A 74 -0.21 -25.15 -1.76
CA THR A 74 -1.30 -24.49 -1.04
C THR A 74 -2.49 -25.45 -0.84
N PHE A 75 -2.82 -26.25 -1.86
CA PHE A 75 -3.82 -27.30 -1.74
C PHE A 75 -3.42 -28.37 -0.72
N ALA A 76 -2.16 -28.83 -0.73
CA ALA A 76 -1.65 -29.78 0.24
C ALA A 76 -1.76 -29.27 1.68
N ARG A 77 -1.46 -27.99 1.93
CA ARG A 77 -1.68 -27.35 3.24
C ARG A 77 -3.13 -27.42 3.69
N LEU A 78 -4.06 -27.03 2.82
CA LEU A 78 -5.48 -27.06 3.14
C LEU A 78 -5.93 -28.48 3.47
N MET A 79 -5.48 -29.48 2.70
CA MET A 79 -5.78 -30.88 3.00
C MET A 79 -5.23 -31.31 4.35
N GLN A 80 -4.00 -30.92 4.70
CA GLN A 80 -3.43 -31.24 6.01
C GLN A 80 -4.23 -30.60 7.16
N SER A 81 -4.60 -29.32 7.07
CA SER A 81 -5.44 -28.68 8.07
C SER A 81 -6.80 -29.39 8.24
N TYR A 82 -7.38 -29.86 7.13
CA TYR A 82 -8.62 -30.63 7.17
C TYR A 82 -8.44 -32.03 7.78
N LEU A 83 -7.30 -32.68 7.57
CA LEU A 83 -7.00 -33.99 8.17
C LEU A 83 -6.71 -33.90 9.66
N GLU A 84 -6.03 -32.85 10.10
CA GLU A 84 -5.74 -32.62 11.52
C GLU A 84 -7.02 -32.29 12.32
N TYR A 85 -8.02 -31.67 11.67
CA TYR A 85 -9.26 -31.24 12.31
C TYR A 85 -10.52 -31.58 11.49
N PRO A 86 -10.84 -32.87 11.30
CA PRO A 86 -11.83 -33.32 10.32
C PRO A 86 -13.26 -32.92 10.66
N PHE A 87 -13.64 -32.91 11.94
CA PHE A 87 -15.00 -32.60 12.38
C PHE A 87 -15.32 -31.10 12.36
N SER A 88 -14.36 -30.23 12.67
CA SER A 88 -14.54 -28.77 12.68
C SER A 88 -14.39 -28.14 11.29
N SER A 89 -13.58 -28.75 10.42
CA SER A 89 -13.24 -28.15 9.13
C SER A 89 -14.14 -28.58 7.95
N PHE A 90 -15.02 -29.55 8.15
CA PHE A 90 -15.87 -30.12 7.08
C PHE A 90 -16.69 -29.07 6.31
N ARG A 91 -17.23 -28.05 7.00
CA ARG A 91 -17.97 -26.95 6.35
C ARG A 91 -17.07 -26.03 5.53
N SER A 92 -15.84 -25.78 5.98
CA SER A 92 -14.85 -24.98 5.25
C SER A 92 -14.37 -25.71 4.00
N PHE A 93 -14.10 -27.01 4.15
CA PHE A 93 -13.76 -27.91 3.05
C PHE A 93 -14.86 -27.94 1.98
N GLN A 94 -16.12 -28.19 2.34
CA GLN A 94 -17.22 -28.26 1.38
C GLN A 94 -17.42 -26.97 0.57
N LYS A 95 -17.17 -25.79 1.18
CA LYS A 95 -17.27 -24.50 0.48
C LYS A 95 -16.06 -24.17 -0.39
N SER A 96 -14.86 -24.53 0.06
CA SER A 96 -13.61 -24.16 -0.62
C SER A 96 -13.25 -25.14 -1.75
N LEU A 97 -13.57 -26.43 -1.58
CA LEU A 97 -13.18 -27.50 -2.50
C LEU A 97 -13.62 -27.27 -3.97
N PRO A 98 -14.86 -26.80 -4.28
CA PRO A 98 -15.25 -26.54 -5.66
C PRO A 98 -14.37 -25.50 -6.34
N PHE A 99 -14.07 -24.39 -5.67
CA PHE A 99 -13.19 -23.33 -6.17
C PHE A 99 -11.77 -23.84 -6.42
N TRP A 100 -11.22 -24.65 -5.51
CA TRP A 100 -9.89 -25.24 -5.69
C TRP A 100 -9.82 -26.20 -6.88
N ILE A 101 -10.82 -27.08 -7.05
CA ILE A 101 -10.85 -28.07 -8.14
C ILE A 101 -11.11 -27.40 -9.50
N HIS A 102 -11.92 -26.35 -9.55
CA HIS A 102 -12.37 -25.75 -10.81
C HIS A 102 -11.46 -24.61 -11.29
N GLU A 103 -10.78 -23.91 -10.38
CA GLU A 103 -9.95 -22.74 -10.72
C GLU A 103 -8.48 -22.97 -10.34
N LYS A 104 -8.14 -23.04 -9.04
CA LYS A 104 -6.74 -23.00 -8.59
C LYS A 104 -5.89 -24.20 -9.00
N LEU A 105 -6.45 -25.41 -9.13
CA LEU A 105 -5.68 -26.56 -9.62
C LEU A 105 -5.59 -26.59 -11.16
N LYS A 106 -6.29 -25.69 -11.84
CA LYS A 106 -6.40 -25.60 -13.30
C LYS A 106 -5.78 -24.32 -13.86
N ILE A 107 -4.87 -23.68 -13.12
CA ILE A 107 -4.18 -22.45 -13.56
C ILE A 107 -3.60 -22.56 -14.98
N PRO A 108 -2.91 -23.65 -15.39
CA PRO A 108 -2.46 -23.80 -16.77
C PRO A 108 -3.61 -23.67 -17.78
N GLN A 109 -4.73 -24.37 -17.54
CA GLN A 109 -5.89 -24.36 -18.43
C GLN A 109 -6.59 -22.99 -18.48
N VAL A 110 -6.60 -22.26 -17.35
CA VAL A 110 -7.13 -20.89 -17.32
C VAL A 110 -6.25 -19.95 -18.12
N ILE A 111 -4.93 -20.05 -17.99
CA ILE A 111 -3.95 -19.26 -18.75
C ILE A 111 -4.06 -19.59 -20.24
N ASP A 112 -4.07 -20.87 -20.61
CA ASP A 112 -4.21 -21.31 -22.00
C ASP A 112 -5.52 -20.81 -22.63
N ALA A 113 -6.62 -20.84 -21.89
CA ALA A 113 -7.91 -20.33 -22.36
C ALA A 113 -7.95 -18.80 -22.48
N ALA A 114 -7.22 -18.09 -21.62
CA ALA A 114 -7.17 -16.62 -21.63
C ALA A 114 -6.15 -16.07 -22.64
N LEU A 115 -5.09 -16.83 -22.92
CA LEU A 115 -3.95 -16.46 -23.76
C LEU A 115 -3.67 -17.56 -24.79
N SER A 116 -4.67 -17.89 -25.60
CA SER A 116 -4.61 -19.01 -26.55
C SER A 116 -3.52 -18.91 -27.61
N GLU A 117 -2.99 -17.71 -27.85
CA GLU A 117 -1.88 -17.46 -28.79
C GLU A 117 -0.50 -17.67 -28.15
N PHE A 118 -0.43 -17.86 -26.83
CA PHE A 118 0.82 -18.08 -26.11
C PHE A 118 1.43 -19.44 -26.49
N GLN A 119 2.71 -19.43 -26.86
CA GLN A 119 3.47 -20.63 -27.25
C GLN A 119 4.74 -20.83 -26.41
N GLY A 120 4.99 -19.94 -25.45
CA GLY A 120 6.16 -19.97 -24.59
C GLY A 120 6.03 -20.95 -23.43
N GLN A 121 6.93 -20.82 -22.46
CA GLN A 121 6.98 -21.70 -21.29
C GLN A 121 6.24 -21.09 -20.08
N LEU A 122 5.46 -21.91 -19.37
CA LEU A 122 4.78 -21.53 -18.13
C LEU A 122 5.56 -22.03 -16.91
N TYR A 123 5.94 -21.11 -16.02
CA TYR A 123 6.63 -21.40 -14.76
C TYR A 123 5.80 -21.01 -13.54
N PHE A 124 6.13 -21.62 -12.40
CA PHE A 124 5.50 -21.36 -11.10
C PHE A 124 6.58 -21.04 -10.07
N SER A 125 6.55 -19.83 -9.53
CA SER A 125 7.38 -19.40 -8.39
C SER A 125 6.72 -19.79 -7.06
N ARG A 126 7.49 -19.84 -5.97
CA ARG A 126 6.90 -19.88 -4.63
C ARG A 126 6.41 -18.49 -4.20
N HIS A 127 5.33 -18.41 -3.43
CA HIS A 127 4.72 -17.13 -3.00
C HIS A 127 5.73 -16.19 -2.33
N HIS A 128 6.46 -16.69 -1.33
CA HIS A 128 7.46 -15.90 -0.59
C HIS A 128 8.70 -15.58 -1.43
N GLU A 129 9.09 -16.44 -2.36
CA GLU A 129 10.17 -16.14 -3.30
C GLU A 129 9.72 -15.03 -4.25
N SER A 130 8.46 -15.01 -4.69
CA SER A 130 7.91 -13.93 -5.52
C SER A 130 7.95 -12.60 -4.76
N HIS A 131 7.56 -12.58 -3.48
CA HIS A 131 7.73 -11.37 -2.65
C HIS A 131 9.20 -10.96 -2.48
N ALA A 132 10.10 -11.92 -2.26
CA ALA A 132 11.53 -11.66 -2.14
C ALA A 132 12.10 -11.04 -3.42
N ALA A 133 11.73 -11.58 -4.58
CA ALA A 133 12.12 -11.09 -5.90
C ALA A 133 11.56 -9.69 -6.19
N SER A 134 10.29 -9.44 -5.83
CA SER A 134 9.66 -8.15 -6.08
C SER A 134 10.34 -7.03 -5.29
N THR A 135 10.83 -7.30 -4.08
CA THR A 135 11.54 -6.29 -3.28
C THR A 135 13.02 -6.20 -3.65
N PHE A 136 13.75 -7.32 -3.72
CA PHE A 136 15.20 -7.31 -3.93
C PHE A 136 15.59 -6.83 -5.33
N PHE A 137 15.01 -7.40 -6.38
CA PHE A 137 15.40 -7.05 -7.76
C PHE A 137 14.95 -5.64 -8.17
N CYS A 138 13.94 -5.08 -7.49
CA CYS A 138 13.53 -3.69 -7.69
C CYS A 138 14.31 -2.68 -6.86
N SER A 139 15.02 -3.13 -5.81
CA SER A 139 15.77 -2.23 -4.92
C SER A 139 16.97 -1.57 -5.62
N PRO A 140 17.62 -0.58 -4.99
CA PRO A 140 18.91 -0.05 -5.45
C PRO A 140 20.13 -0.78 -4.85
N TYR A 141 19.98 -2.00 -4.29
CA TYR A 141 21.06 -2.68 -3.57
C TYR A 141 21.56 -3.94 -4.29
N HIS A 142 22.87 -4.10 -4.43
CA HIS A 142 23.48 -5.36 -4.92
C HIS A 142 23.44 -6.51 -3.91
N ASP A 143 23.44 -6.18 -2.62
CA ASP A 143 23.44 -7.09 -1.47
C ASP A 143 22.40 -6.59 -0.47
N ALA A 144 21.46 -7.44 -0.07
CA ALA A 144 20.41 -7.08 0.88
C ALA A 144 19.95 -8.28 1.72
N ALA A 145 19.71 -8.03 3.00
CA ALA A 145 18.84 -8.87 3.80
C ALA A 145 17.42 -8.72 3.27
N ILE A 146 16.68 -9.82 3.15
CA ILE A 146 15.29 -9.82 2.68
C ILE A 146 14.44 -10.31 3.85
N LEU A 147 13.42 -9.53 4.21
CA LEU A 147 12.42 -9.93 5.21
C LEU A 147 11.02 -9.85 4.58
N ILE A 148 10.40 -11.02 4.47
CA ILE A 148 9.02 -11.19 4.01
C ILE A 148 8.16 -11.51 5.22
N ALA A 149 7.14 -10.69 5.48
CA ALA A 149 6.17 -10.93 6.55
C ALA A 149 4.76 -10.77 6.00
N ASP A 150 3.97 -11.83 6.08
CA ASP A 150 2.70 -11.95 5.38
C ASP A 150 1.63 -12.68 6.20
N GLY A 151 0.40 -12.74 5.69
CA GLY A 151 -0.67 -13.59 6.23
C GLY A 151 -0.29 -15.06 6.10
N VAL A 152 -0.33 -15.59 4.87
CA VAL A 152 0.05 -16.97 4.55
C VAL A 152 0.27 -17.13 3.05
N GLY A 153 1.39 -17.74 2.64
CA GLY A 153 1.61 -18.24 1.28
C GLY A 153 1.15 -19.69 1.13
N GLU A 154 2.01 -20.54 0.54
CA GLU A 154 1.77 -21.98 0.48
C GLU A 154 1.84 -22.61 1.87
N TRP A 155 2.82 -22.20 2.66
CA TRP A 155 3.08 -22.63 4.04
C TRP A 155 3.73 -21.52 4.84
N ALA A 156 4.70 -20.82 4.24
CA ALA A 156 5.39 -19.73 4.89
C ALA A 156 4.43 -18.59 5.24
N CYS A 157 4.67 -17.98 6.40
CA CYS A 157 4.02 -16.77 6.88
C CYS A 157 5.05 -15.64 7.06
N THR A 158 6.28 -16.01 7.42
CA THR A 158 7.42 -15.11 7.48
C THR A 158 8.63 -15.82 6.88
N SER A 159 9.41 -15.14 6.04
CA SER A 159 10.69 -15.66 5.54
C SER A 159 11.80 -14.61 5.63
N ILE A 160 13.01 -15.07 5.96
CA ILE A 160 14.24 -14.30 5.89
C ILE A 160 15.10 -14.89 4.78
N GLY A 161 15.58 -14.04 3.88
CA GLY A 161 16.47 -14.41 2.79
C GLY A 161 17.63 -13.46 2.63
N HIS A 162 18.52 -13.79 1.71
CA HIS A 162 19.67 -12.96 1.31
C HIS A 162 19.65 -12.83 -0.21
N GLY A 163 19.56 -11.60 -0.70
CA GLY A 163 19.72 -11.29 -2.12
C GLY A 163 21.15 -10.86 -2.41
N GLN A 164 21.78 -11.48 -3.41
CA GLN A 164 23.11 -11.13 -3.89
C GLN A 164 23.16 -11.21 -5.42
N GLY A 165 23.44 -10.09 -6.08
CA GLY A 165 23.47 -10.02 -7.54
C GLY A 165 22.12 -10.35 -8.18
N ASN A 166 22.07 -11.43 -8.95
CA ASN A 166 20.86 -11.98 -9.57
C ASN A 166 20.27 -13.18 -8.80
N SER A 167 20.78 -13.48 -7.61
CA SER A 167 20.37 -14.64 -6.81
C SER A 167 19.65 -14.23 -5.52
N ILE A 168 18.71 -15.07 -5.09
CA ILE A 168 18.01 -14.96 -3.81
C ILE A 168 18.10 -16.32 -3.14
N LYS A 169 18.56 -16.33 -1.89
CA LYS A 169 18.61 -17.53 -1.05
C LYS A 169 17.72 -17.34 0.17
N MET A 170 16.70 -18.18 0.31
CA MET A 170 15.87 -18.24 1.51
C MET A 170 16.64 -18.95 2.63
N LEU A 171 16.75 -18.33 3.79
CA LEU A 171 17.59 -18.80 4.91
C LEU A 171 16.76 -19.36 6.06
N LYS A 172 15.60 -18.78 6.33
CA LYS A 172 14.74 -19.15 7.46
C LYS A 172 13.29 -18.84 7.15
N GLU A 173 12.38 -19.71 7.56
CA GLU A 173 10.95 -19.52 7.39
C GLU A 173 10.20 -19.90 8.67
N SER A 174 9.08 -19.21 8.92
CA SER A 174 8.06 -19.61 9.90
C SER A 174 6.80 -19.98 9.13
N HIS A 175 6.15 -21.05 9.54
CA HIS A 175 5.02 -21.62 8.81
C HIS A 175 3.68 -21.36 9.50
N PHE A 176 2.63 -21.42 8.69
CA PHE A 176 1.26 -21.52 9.14
C PHE A 176 1.12 -22.63 10.20
N PRO A 177 0.35 -22.40 11.29
CA PRO A 177 -0.56 -21.28 11.53
C PRO A 177 0.05 -20.06 12.26
N HIS A 178 1.37 -19.99 12.43
CA HIS A 178 2.01 -18.96 13.25
C HIS A 178 2.42 -17.73 12.43
N SER A 179 1.46 -16.82 12.24
CA SER A 179 1.64 -15.61 11.44
C SER A 179 1.34 -14.34 12.21
N ILE A 180 2.26 -13.36 12.15
CA ILE A 180 2.02 -12.03 12.70
C ILE A 180 0.95 -11.28 11.90
N GLY A 181 0.84 -11.55 10.60
CA GLY A 181 -0.25 -11.05 9.76
C GLY A 181 -1.60 -11.58 10.22
N LEU A 182 -1.73 -12.90 10.43
CA LEU A 182 -2.99 -13.49 10.91
C LEU A 182 -3.34 -13.04 12.33
N PHE A 183 -2.34 -12.81 13.20
CA PHE A 183 -2.57 -12.17 14.50
C PHE A 183 -3.18 -10.77 14.35
N TYR A 184 -2.57 -9.92 13.52
CA TYR A 184 -3.03 -8.55 13.27
C TYR A 184 -4.45 -8.53 12.68
N THR A 185 -4.72 -9.40 11.70
CA THR A 185 -6.03 -9.57 11.09
C THR A 185 -7.07 -10.11 12.09
N THR A 186 -6.67 -10.97 13.03
CA THR A 186 -7.56 -11.44 14.09
C THR A 186 -7.98 -10.29 15.01
N MET A 187 -7.04 -9.43 15.40
CA MET A 187 -7.34 -8.24 16.20
C MET A 187 -8.18 -7.22 15.43
N THR A 188 -7.97 -7.12 14.11
CA THR A 188 -8.82 -6.34 13.19
C THR A 188 -10.28 -6.82 13.24
N GLN A 189 -10.51 -8.14 13.19
CA GLN A 189 -11.84 -8.73 13.37
C GLN A 189 -12.41 -8.45 14.76
N TYR A 190 -11.61 -8.58 15.82
CA TYR A 190 -12.04 -8.34 17.20
C TYR A 190 -12.52 -6.90 17.41
N LEU A 191 -11.87 -5.93 16.77
CA LEU A 191 -12.24 -4.52 16.73
C LEU A 191 -13.42 -4.22 15.79
N GLY A 192 -14.07 -5.24 15.22
CA GLY A 192 -15.25 -5.08 14.38
C GLY A 192 -14.96 -4.49 13.00
N PHE A 193 -13.72 -4.58 12.53
CA PHE A 193 -13.31 -4.15 11.20
C PHE A 193 -13.28 -5.33 10.20
N LYS A 194 -13.28 -5.00 8.90
CA LYS A 194 -13.27 -6.01 7.83
C LYS A 194 -11.88 -6.62 7.66
N VAL A 195 -11.79 -7.93 7.80
CA VAL A 195 -10.59 -8.75 7.54
C VAL A 195 -10.14 -8.62 6.08
N ASN A 196 -8.83 -8.61 5.84
CA ASN A 196 -8.16 -8.49 4.54
C ASN A 196 -8.58 -7.21 3.80
N SER A 197 -8.81 -6.11 4.54
CA SER A 197 -9.24 -4.84 3.97
C SER A 197 -8.98 -3.68 4.91
N ASP A 198 -9.30 -3.79 6.19
CA ASP A 198 -9.34 -2.67 7.15
C ASP A 198 -8.21 -2.71 8.20
N GLU A 199 -7.20 -3.55 8.04
CA GLU A 199 -6.03 -3.64 8.92
C GLU A 199 -5.37 -2.26 9.12
N TYR A 200 -5.30 -1.44 8.07
CA TYR A 200 -4.77 -0.07 8.16
C TYR A 200 -5.56 0.84 9.12
N LYS A 201 -6.83 0.51 9.43
CA LYS A 201 -7.62 1.26 10.42
C LYS A 201 -7.15 0.98 11.83
N VAL A 202 -6.71 -0.25 12.13
CA VAL A 202 -6.09 -0.57 13.43
C VAL A 202 -4.80 0.23 13.58
N MET A 203 -3.99 0.30 12.54
CA MET A 203 -2.77 1.11 12.52
C MET A 203 -3.06 2.61 12.75
N GLY A 204 -4.10 3.17 12.12
CA GLY A 204 -4.50 4.57 12.33
C GLY A 204 -5.21 4.82 13.68
N LEU A 205 -5.80 3.80 14.28
CA LEU A 205 -6.45 3.90 15.58
C LEU A 205 -5.44 3.80 16.74
N ALA A 206 -4.33 3.10 16.55
CA ALA A 206 -3.33 2.84 17.58
C ALA A 206 -2.84 4.09 18.34
N PRO A 207 -2.55 5.25 17.71
CA PRO A 207 -2.06 6.43 18.44
C PRO A 207 -3.09 7.11 19.37
N TYR A 208 -4.36 6.70 19.30
CA TYR A 208 -5.39 7.17 20.22
C TYR A 208 -5.41 6.38 21.53
N GLY A 209 -4.77 5.21 21.57
CA GLY A 209 -4.72 4.33 22.72
C GLY A 209 -3.36 4.30 23.40
N GLU A 210 -3.31 3.52 24.47
CA GLU A 210 -2.08 3.10 25.14
C GLU A 210 -1.96 1.56 25.06
N PRO A 211 -0.75 0.99 24.96
CA PRO A 211 -0.55 -0.46 24.78
C PRO A 211 -0.80 -1.27 26.08
N ARG A 212 -1.89 -0.99 26.80
CA ARG A 212 -2.23 -1.55 28.11
C ARG A 212 -2.50 -3.06 28.09
N TYR A 213 -2.85 -3.61 26.94
CA TYR A 213 -3.16 -5.03 26.76
C TYR A 213 -2.02 -5.81 26.11
N ALA A 214 -0.88 -5.18 25.81
CA ALA A 214 0.23 -5.85 25.13
C ALA A 214 0.75 -7.05 25.93
N GLU A 215 1.01 -6.87 27.23
CA GLU A 215 1.49 -7.96 28.10
C GLU A 215 0.45 -9.07 28.26
N LYS A 216 -0.84 -8.71 28.38
CA LYS A 216 -1.93 -9.69 28.45
C LYS A 216 -2.05 -10.52 27.15
N MET A 217 -1.84 -9.89 25.99
CA MET A 217 -1.80 -10.59 24.71
C MET A 217 -0.57 -11.52 24.62
N LYS A 218 0.60 -11.10 25.13
CA LYS A 218 1.79 -11.96 25.18
C LYS A 218 1.61 -13.16 26.12
N GLU A 219 0.94 -12.96 27.25
CA GLU A 219 0.66 -14.04 28.21
C GLU A 219 -0.30 -15.11 27.64
N HIS A 220 -1.33 -14.69 26.89
CA HIS A 220 -2.40 -15.61 26.48
C HIS A 220 -2.40 -15.98 25.00
N LEU A 221 -2.00 -15.09 24.10
CA LEU A 221 -2.27 -15.20 22.66
C LEU A 221 -1.04 -15.48 21.82
N ILE A 222 0.12 -14.91 22.16
CA ILE A 222 1.32 -14.93 21.32
C ILE A 222 2.59 -15.02 22.13
N ASP A 223 3.39 -16.05 21.86
CA ASP A 223 4.73 -16.25 22.40
C ASP A 223 5.75 -15.76 21.36
N ILE A 224 6.51 -14.72 21.72
CA ILE A 224 7.48 -14.06 20.83
C ILE A 224 8.88 -14.50 21.25
N LYS A 225 9.64 -15.08 20.34
CA LYS A 225 11.02 -15.53 20.58
C LYS A 225 12.04 -14.43 20.29
N GLU A 226 13.24 -14.61 20.83
CA GLU A 226 14.33 -13.64 20.67
C GLU A 226 14.72 -13.40 19.21
N ASP A 227 14.61 -14.44 18.37
CA ASP A 227 14.87 -14.35 16.94
C ASP A 227 13.71 -13.75 16.12
N GLY A 228 12.63 -13.33 16.78
CA GLY A 228 11.43 -12.77 16.17
C GLY A 228 10.45 -13.81 15.63
N SER A 229 10.76 -15.11 15.71
CA SER A 229 9.76 -16.15 15.46
C SER A 229 8.66 -16.09 16.52
N ILE A 230 7.46 -16.51 16.14
CA ILE A 230 6.29 -16.46 17.02
C ILE A 230 5.60 -17.82 17.08
N ALA A 231 4.94 -18.09 18.20
CA ALA A 231 3.96 -19.15 18.32
C ALA A 231 2.63 -18.56 18.81
N LEU A 232 1.56 -18.78 18.05
CA LEU A 232 0.22 -18.36 18.44
C LEU A 232 -0.43 -19.45 19.31
N ASN A 233 -1.10 -19.03 20.38
CA ASN A 233 -1.92 -19.93 21.18
C ASN A 233 -3.23 -20.24 20.46
N LEU A 234 -3.24 -21.34 19.71
CA LEU A 234 -4.35 -21.75 18.85
C LEU A 234 -5.65 -22.06 19.61
N GLU A 235 -5.64 -22.07 20.94
CA GLU A 235 -6.87 -22.14 21.74
C GLU A 235 -7.84 -20.98 21.46
N TYR A 236 -7.35 -19.82 21.02
CA TYR A 236 -8.16 -18.62 20.78
C TYR A 236 -8.45 -18.33 19.30
N PHE A 237 -7.71 -18.98 18.40
CA PHE A 237 -7.81 -18.76 16.96
C PHE A 237 -8.64 -19.85 16.29
N ASP A 238 -9.44 -19.45 15.30
CA ASP A 238 -10.31 -20.36 14.54
C ASP A 238 -9.86 -20.48 13.07
N PHE A 239 -9.04 -19.56 12.56
CA PHE A 239 -8.61 -19.56 11.15
C PHE A 239 -7.89 -20.84 10.68
N PRO A 240 -7.23 -21.64 11.53
CA PRO A 240 -6.63 -22.88 11.07
C PRO A 240 -7.65 -23.88 10.50
N HIS A 241 -8.87 -23.90 11.08
CA HIS A 241 -9.84 -24.99 10.87
C HIS A 241 -11.26 -24.49 10.57
N GLY A 242 -11.53 -23.23 10.87
CA GLY A 242 -12.84 -22.59 10.80
C GLY A 242 -13.00 -21.62 9.64
N LEU A 243 -14.06 -20.81 9.71
CA LEU A 243 -14.38 -19.75 8.74
C LEU A 243 -14.22 -18.35 9.35
N LYS A 244 -13.69 -18.26 10.57
CA LYS A 244 -13.48 -17.01 11.32
C LYS A 244 -12.04 -16.93 11.77
N MET A 245 -11.58 -15.74 12.17
CA MET A 245 -10.21 -15.57 12.67
C MET A 245 -10.07 -16.06 14.11
N MET A 246 -11.08 -15.80 14.94
CA MET A 246 -11.09 -16.15 16.36
C MET A 246 -12.32 -16.96 16.75
N ASN A 247 -12.20 -17.69 17.86
CA ASN A 247 -13.32 -18.40 18.46
C ASN A 247 -13.92 -17.64 19.66
N LYS A 248 -14.90 -18.24 20.34
CA LYS A 248 -15.65 -17.62 21.44
C LYS A 248 -14.84 -17.36 22.71
N LYS A 249 -13.63 -17.89 22.84
CA LYS A 249 -12.75 -17.67 24.00
C LYS A 249 -12.02 -16.34 23.95
N MET A 250 -11.81 -15.75 22.75
CA MET A 250 -11.05 -14.50 22.59
C MET A 250 -11.58 -13.33 23.45
N PRO A 251 -12.90 -13.06 23.53
CA PRO A 251 -13.43 -12.05 24.44
C PRO A 251 -13.04 -12.20 25.91
N ASN A 252 -12.84 -13.44 26.39
CA ASN A 252 -12.50 -13.71 27.79
C ASN A 252 -11.08 -13.23 28.13
N VAL A 253 -10.18 -13.18 27.14
CA VAL A 253 -8.82 -12.64 27.33
C VAL A 253 -8.91 -11.17 27.71
N PHE A 254 -9.80 -10.40 27.10
CA PHE A 254 -9.89 -8.96 27.38
C PHE A 254 -10.94 -8.59 28.41
N GLY A 255 -11.85 -9.51 28.76
CA GLY A 255 -13.02 -9.21 29.59
C GLY A 255 -14.04 -8.32 28.88
N HIS A 256 -13.97 -8.25 27.54
CA HIS A 256 -14.81 -7.38 26.72
C HIS A 256 -15.28 -8.13 25.47
N PRO A 257 -16.54 -7.99 25.03
CA PRO A 257 -17.02 -8.61 23.81
C PRO A 257 -16.33 -8.06 22.56
N GLN A 258 -16.36 -8.83 21.47
CA GLN A 258 -16.03 -8.36 20.14
C GLN A 258 -16.90 -7.15 19.77
N ARG A 259 -16.30 -6.11 19.18
CA ARG A 259 -17.05 -4.94 18.70
C ARG A 259 -17.87 -5.31 17.44
N LYS A 260 -19.13 -4.86 17.39
CA LYS A 260 -19.93 -4.84 16.17
C LYS A 260 -19.61 -3.60 15.35
N SER A 261 -19.70 -3.69 14.02
CA SER A 261 -19.19 -2.64 13.13
C SER A 261 -19.86 -1.27 13.36
N GLU A 262 -21.12 -1.27 13.81
CA GLU A 262 -21.97 -0.11 14.04
C GLU A 262 -21.77 0.55 15.41
N GLN A 263 -21.07 -0.11 16.34
CA GLN A 263 -20.83 0.42 17.68
C GLN A 263 -19.80 1.57 17.66
N SER A 264 -19.91 2.51 18.59
CA SER A 264 -18.88 3.52 18.79
C SER A 264 -17.54 2.92 19.19
N LEU A 265 -16.45 3.59 18.78
CA LEU A 265 -15.11 3.26 19.26
C LEU A 265 -14.90 3.90 20.64
N GLU A 266 -14.52 3.07 21.60
CA GLU A 266 -14.21 3.47 22.98
C GLU A 266 -12.70 3.39 23.24
N GLN A 267 -12.24 3.97 24.35
CA GLN A 267 -10.81 3.95 24.73
C GLN A 267 -10.26 2.52 24.79
N PHE A 268 -11.05 1.56 25.29
CA PHE A 268 -10.70 0.13 25.27
C PHE A 268 -10.26 -0.35 23.87
N HIS A 269 -11.03 -0.01 22.84
CA HIS A 269 -10.75 -0.42 21.46
C HIS A 269 -9.47 0.24 20.92
N MET A 270 -9.21 1.49 21.32
CA MET A 270 -7.99 2.20 20.98
C MET A 270 -6.77 1.57 21.65
N ASP A 271 -6.89 1.16 22.92
CA ASP A 271 -5.83 0.50 23.68
C ASP A 271 -5.50 -0.90 23.14
N ILE A 272 -6.51 -1.64 22.66
CA ILE A 272 -6.31 -2.91 21.93
C ILE A 272 -5.55 -2.69 20.62
N ALA A 273 -5.91 -1.65 19.85
CA ALA A 273 -5.20 -1.29 18.62
C ALA A 273 -3.74 -0.89 18.90
N ALA A 274 -3.50 -0.07 19.92
CA ALA A 274 -2.17 0.32 20.38
C ALA A 274 -1.33 -0.90 20.79
N SER A 275 -1.93 -1.82 21.55
CA SER A 275 -1.28 -3.06 22.02
C SER A 275 -0.90 -3.98 20.86
N THR A 276 -1.81 -4.13 19.89
CA THR A 276 -1.59 -4.94 18.68
C THR A 276 -0.46 -4.36 17.83
N GLN A 277 -0.46 -3.04 17.65
CA GLN A 277 0.59 -2.33 16.92
C GLN A 277 1.94 -2.44 17.62
N ALA A 278 1.99 -2.35 18.95
CA ALA A 278 3.22 -2.49 19.73
C ALA A 278 3.83 -3.89 19.57
N ILE A 279 3.03 -4.95 19.72
CA ILE A 279 3.47 -6.34 19.52
C ILE A 279 3.99 -6.57 18.09
N THR A 280 3.25 -6.08 17.09
CA THR A 280 3.65 -6.24 15.68
C THR A 280 4.98 -5.54 15.40
N THR A 281 5.16 -4.35 15.97
CA THR A 281 6.40 -3.57 15.85
C THR A 281 7.56 -4.31 16.51
N GLU A 282 7.37 -4.85 17.71
CA GLU A 282 8.37 -5.65 18.43
C GLU A 282 8.83 -6.87 17.61
N VAL A 283 7.87 -7.64 17.09
CA VAL A 283 8.15 -8.82 16.25
C VAL A 283 8.93 -8.43 15.00
N MET A 284 8.49 -7.38 14.29
CA MET A 284 9.14 -6.92 13.07
C MET A 284 10.58 -6.42 13.32
N ILE A 285 10.84 -5.73 14.44
CA ILE A 285 12.19 -5.33 14.85
C ILE A 285 13.07 -6.55 15.12
N LYS A 286 12.58 -7.54 15.89
CA LYS A 286 13.34 -8.77 16.20
C LYS A 286 13.67 -9.55 14.92
N LEU A 287 12.70 -9.69 14.01
CA LEU A 287 12.93 -10.31 12.70
C LEU A 287 13.97 -9.56 11.86
N ALA A 288 13.93 -8.22 11.85
CA ALA A 288 14.91 -7.39 11.16
C ALA A 288 16.33 -7.57 11.75
N LYS A 289 16.46 -7.63 13.08
CA LYS A 289 17.73 -7.93 13.77
C LYS A 289 18.26 -9.32 13.39
N THR A 290 17.40 -10.33 13.37
CA THR A 290 17.75 -11.68 12.91
C THR A 290 18.19 -11.69 11.44
N ALA A 291 17.50 -10.94 10.57
CA ALA A 291 17.88 -10.84 9.16
C ALA A 291 19.26 -10.20 8.98
N ARG A 292 19.59 -9.15 9.74
CA ARG A 292 20.93 -8.55 9.80
C ARG A 292 21.98 -9.57 10.25
N GLN A 293 21.69 -10.32 11.31
CA GLN A 293 22.61 -11.33 11.85
C GLN A 293 22.89 -12.47 10.87
N LEU A 294 21.85 -12.98 10.19
CA LEU A 294 21.98 -14.13 9.29
C LEU A 294 22.69 -13.80 7.98
N THR A 295 22.57 -12.55 7.51
CA THR A 295 23.08 -12.14 6.18
C THR A 295 24.35 -11.29 6.25
N GLY A 296 24.55 -10.54 7.34
CA GLY A 296 25.61 -9.53 7.44
C GLY A 296 25.38 -8.29 6.55
N SER A 297 24.30 -8.24 5.77
CA SER A 297 24.01 -7.13 4.83
C SER A 297 23.65 -5.85 5.57
N SER A 298 24.16 -4.71 5.13
CA SER A 298 23.80 -3.37 5.66
C SER A 298 22.50 -2.83 5.08
N ASN A 299 21.95 -3.48 4.05
CA ASN A 299 20.69 -3.09 3.43
C ASN A 299 19.59 -4.09 3.77
N LEU A 300 18.36 -3.60 3.92
CA LEU A 300 17.16 -4.39 4.14
C LEU A 300 16.15 -4.17 3.01
N CYS A 301 15.61 -5.25 2.46
CA CYS A 301 14.47 -5.25 1.56
C CYS A 301 13.25 -5.89 2.24
N LEU A 302 12.10 -5.20 2.21
CA LEU A 302 10.86 -5.62 2.85
C LEU A 302 9.74 -5.84 1.83
N ALA A 303 8.97 -6.91 2.02
CA ALA A 303 7.72 -7.20 1.30
C ALA A 303 6.81 -8.15 2.12
N GLY A 304 5.67 -8.55 1.55
CA GLY A 304 4.57 -9.25 2.24
C GLY A 304 3.55 -8.26 2.81
N GLY A 305 2.32 -8.69 3.04
CA GLY A 305 1.23 -7.81 3.45
C GLY A 305 1.52 -7.00 4.74
N VAL A 306 2.31 -7.56 5.66
CA VAL A 306 2.69 -6.88 6.91
C VAL A 306 3.69 -5.74 6.66
N ALA A 307 4.47 -5.79 5.59
CA ALA A 307 5.38 -4.70 5.21
C ALA A 307 4.65 -3.41 4.77
N LEU A 308 3.32 -3.45 4.56
CA LEU A 308 2.50 -2.24 4.42
C LEU A 308 2.25 -1.50 5.75
N ASN A 309 2.65 -2.10 6.88
CA ASN A 309 2.63 -1.47 8.20
C ASN A 309 3.76 -0.43 8.31
N CYS A 310 3.48 0.77 7.82
CA CYS A 310 4.45 1.87 7.78
C CYS A 310 4.91 2.35 9.16
N VAL A 311 4.15 2.05 10.23
CA VAL A 311 4.56 2.31 11.62
C VAL A 311 5.71 1.37 12.00
N ALA A 312 5.56 0.06 11.80
CA ALA A 312 6.62 -0.91 12.08
C ALA A 312 7.89 -0.62 11.27
N ASN A 313 7.75 -0.27 9.98
CA ASN A 313 8.88 0.10 9.13
C ASN A 313 9.64 1.32 9.66
N GLY A 314 8.93 2.36 10.10
CA GLY A 314 9.54 3.56 10.69
C GLY A 314 10.22 3.30 12.02
N HIS A 315 9.77 2.29 12.79
CA HIS A 315 10.49 1.81 13.96
C HIS A 315 11.77 1.05 13.60
N ILE A 316 11.73 0.13 12.61
CA ILE A 316 12.94 -0.56 12.13
C ILE A 316 14.00 0.45 11.69
N TYR A 317 13.60 1.48 10.95
CA TYR A 317 14.50 2.56 10.53
C TYR A 317 15.16 3.25 11.74
N ARG A 318 14.38 3.65 12.75
CA ARG A 318 14.90 4.36 13.93
C ARG A 318 15.80 3.51 14.83
N GLU A 319 15.68 2.20 14.78
CA GLU A 319 16.58 1.28 15.50
C GLU A 319 18.00 1.26 14.89
N ASN A 320 18.21 1.84 13.70
CA ASN A 320 19.50 1.87 12.99
C ASN A 320 20.14 0.47 12.85
N ILE A 321 19.31 -0.55 12.58
CA ILE A 321 19.76 -1.94 12.36
C ILE A 321 20.48 -2.08 11.00
N PHE A 322 20.04 -1.27 10.03
CA PHE A 322 20.49 -1.24 8.65
C PHE A 322 20.79 0.21 8.25
N ASP A 323 21.74 0.37 7.32
CA ASP A 323 22.12 1.67 6.76
C ASP A 323 21.05 2.15 5.78
N ASN A 324 20.49 1.21 5.00
CA ASN A 324 19.45 1.51 4.01
C ASN A 324 18.30 0.50 4.09
N ILE A 325 17.08 0.99 3.82
CA ILE A 325 15.86 0.18 3.82
C ILE A 325 15.11 0.45 2.52
N TYR A 326 14.73 -0.61 1.82
CA TYR A 326 13.83 -0.57 0.67
C TYR A 326 12.57 -1.36 0.99
N ILE A 327 11.40 -0.78 0.75
CA ILE A 327 10.10 -1.43 0.99
C ILE A 327 9.34 -1.37 -0.33
N GLN A 328 8.88 -2.54 -0.78
CA GLN A 328 8.15 -2.66 -2.04
C GLN A 328 6.81 -1.89 -1.98
N PRO A 329 6.55 -0.86 -2.82
CA PRO A 329 5.28 -0.12 -2.86
C PRO A 329 4.03 -1.00 -2.97
N ALA A 330 4.12 -2.08 -3.74
CA ALA A 330 3.09 -3.11 -3.83
C ALA A 330 3.46 -4.34 -2.98
N ALA A 331 3.75 -4.15 -1.68
CA ALA A 331 4.27 -5.23 -0.82
C ALA A 331 3.34 -6.44 -0.66
N GLY A 332 2.02 -6.26 -0.80
CA GLY A 332 1.04 -7.35 -0.80
C GLY A 332 1.04 -8.18 -2.10
N ASP A 333 0.05 -9.05 -2.26
CA ASP A 333 0.01 -10.09 -3.31
C ASP A 333 0.12 -9.56 -4.74
N ALA A 334 -0.34 -8.35 -5.01
CA ALA A 334 -0.17 -7.69 -6.31
C ALA A 334 1.32 -7.62 -6.73
N GLY A 335 2.22 -7.34 -5.78
CA GLY A 335 3.67 -7.33 -6.03
C GLY A 335 4.24 -8.69 -6.41
N GLY A 336 3.52 -9.78 -6.14
CA GLY A 336 3.87 -11.12 -6.59
C GLY A 336 3.99 -11.21 -8.11
N ALA A 337 3.19 -10.47 -8.87
CA ALA A 337 3.29 -10.44 -10.34
C ALA A 337 4.63 -9.85 -10.81
N ILE A 338 5.10 -8.78 -10.17
CA ILE A 338 6.42 -8.19 -10.44
C ILE A 338 7.53 -9.18 -10.08
N GLY A 339 7.43 -9.77 -8.90
CA GLY A 339 8.39 -10.76 -8.42
C GLY A 339 8.52 -11.97 -9.34
N ALA A 340 7.39 -12.55 -9.74
CA ALA A 340 7.34 -13.69 -10.65
C ALA A 340 8.03 -13.38 -11.99
N ALA A 341 7.74 -12.23 -12.60
CA ALA A 341 8.38 -11.85 -13.85
C ALA A 341 9.91 -11.64 -13.69
N LEU A 342 10.33 -10.99 -12.59
CA LEU A 342 11.76 -10.72 -12.32
C LEU A 342 12.54 -12.00 -11.98
N GLN A 343 11.91 -13.00 -11.36
CA GLN A 343 12.53 -14.32 -11.23
C GLN A 343 12.72 -15.00 -12.58
N GLY A 344 11.74 -14.87 -13.48
CA GLY A 344 11.87 -15.32 -14.87
C GLY A 344 13.14 -14.77 -15.51
N TRP A 345 13.35 -13.46 -15.39
CA TRP A 345 14.53 -12.80 -15.94
C TRP A 345 15.85 -13.18 -15.23
N HIS A 346 15.91 -13.06 -13.91
CA HIS A 346 17.17 -13.16 -13.16
C HIS A 346 17.57 -14.57 -12.74
N GLN A 347 16.60 -15.44 -12.44
CA GLN A 347 16.84 -16.76 -11.87
C GLN A 347 16.57 -17.90 -12.86
N ILE A 348 15.57 -17.75 -13.76
CA ILE A 348 15.27 -18.78 -14.77
C ILE A 348 16.14 -18.59 -16.01
N LEU A 349 16.23 -17.36 -16.54
CA LEU A 349 17.11 -17.02 -17.67
C LEU A 349 18.54 -16.65 -17.24
N GLU A 350 18.82 -16.63 -15.92
CA GLU A 350 20.12 -16.36 -15.33
C GLU A 350 20.76 -15.01 -15.73
N HIS A 351 19.94 -14.03 -16.14
CA HIS A 351 20.48 -12.72 -16.52
C HIS A 351 21.00 -11.95 -15.30
N PRO A 352 22.16 -11.27 -15.43
CA PRO A 352 22.73 -10.48 -14.35
C PRO A 352 21.86 -9.26 -14.06
N ARG A 353 21.99 -8.73 -12.85
CA ARG A 353 21.36 -7.47 -12.47
C ARG A 353 22.23 -6.30 -12.90
N ALA A 354 21.81 -5.62 -13.97
CA ALA A 354 22.45 -4.39 -14.44
C ALA A 354 22.04 -3.21 -13.53
N ASP A 355 23.03 -2.43 -13.10
CA ASP A 355 22.99 -1.23 -12.25
C ASP A 355 21.74 -1.09 -11.34
N PRO A 356 21.85 -1.42 -10.05
CA PRO A 356 20.71 -1.43 -9.14
C PRO A 356 20.31 0.01 -8.83
N ALA A 357 19.22 0.42 -9.46
CA ALA A 357 18.45 1.60 -9.12
C ALA A 357 17.06 1.15 -8.67
N ASP A 358 16.30 2.07 -8.06
CA ASP A 358 14.89 1.83 -7.80
C ASP A 358 14.12 1.61 -9.11
N LYS A 359 13.79 0.34 -9.41
CA LYS A 359 13.12 -0.05 -10.65
C LYS A 359 11.61 0.16 -10.61
N MET A 360 11.03 0.48 -9.45
CA MET A 360 9.60 0.80 -9.38
C MET A 360 9.29 2.18 -9.97
N ARG A 361 10.29 3.07 -10.12
CA ARG A 361 10.16 4.37 -10.82
C ARG A 361 8.96 5.20 -10.34
N GLY A 362 8.80 5.35 -9.02
CA GLY A 362 7.64 6.05 -8.43
C GLY A 362 6.35 5.22 -8.46
N ALA A 363 6.45 3.94 -8.82
CA ALA A 363 5.36 3.01 -9.07
C ALA A 363 4.41 3.42 -10.22
N LEU A 364 4.80 4.36 -11.09
CA LEU A 364 3.97 4.90 -12.18
C LEU A 364 3.92 3.96 -13.40
N LEU A 365 3.42 2.75 -13.19
CA LEU A 365 3.49 1.61 -14.12
C LEU A 365 2.16 1.27 -14.80
N GLY A 366 1.06 1.85 -14.33
CA GLY A 366 -0.30 1.60 -14.81
C GLY A 366 -0.74 2.53 -15.96
N PRO A 367 -2.04 2.50 -16.32
CA PRO A 367 -2.60 3.31 -17.41
C PRO A 367 -2.34 4.81 -17.26
N LYS A 368 -2.12 5.48 -18.39
CA LYS A 368 -1.86 6.93 -18.43
C LYS A 368 -3.15 7.73 -18.59
N ILE A 369 -3.15 8.96 -18.07
CA ILE A 369 -4.12 9.99 -18.45
C ILE A 369 -3.49 10.82 -19.55
N GLU A 370 -4.11 10.84 -20.72
CA GLU A 370 -3.74 11.74 -21.81
C GLU A 370 -4.74 12.88 -21.94
N ALA A 371 -4.25 14.11 -22.11
CA ALA A 371 -5.09 15.31 -22.25
C ALA A 371 -6.08 15.22 -23.43
N ALA A 372 -5.69 14.61 -24.56
CA ALA A 372 -6.56 14.48 -25.73
C ALA A 372 -7.78 13.59 -25.42
N GLU A 373 -7.56 12.42 -24.82
CA GLU A 373 -8.63 11.51 -24.39
C GLU A 373 -9.49 12.14 -23.30
N ALA A 374 -8.88 12.87 -22.36
CA ALA A 374 -9.57 13.62 -21.31
C ALA A 374 -10.56 14.63 -21.91
N ARG A 375 -10.09 15.43 -22.85
CA ARG A 375 -10.86 16.46 -23.56
C ARG A 375 -12.02 15.84 -24.31
N ASP A 376 -11.76 14.82 -25.11
CA ASP A 376 -12.77 14.17 -25.95
C ASP A 376 -13.87 13.53 -25.08
N TYR A 377 -13.48 12.91 -23.96
CA TYR A 377 -14.45 12.41 -22.98
C TYR A 377 -15.29 13.54 -22.37
N LEU A 378 -14.67 14.61 -21.88
CA LEU A 378 -15.37 15.74 -21.25
C LEU A 378 -16.35 16.43 -22.23
N LEU A 379 -15.95 16.58 -23.50
CA LEU A 379 -16.85 17.07 -24.56
C LEU A 379 -18.05 16.14 -24.76
N SER A 380 -17.81 14.82 -24.79
CA SER A 380 -18.88 13.82 -24.99
C SER A 380 -19.96 13.84 -23.91
N VAL A 381 -19.61 14.27 -22.69
CA VAL A 381 -20.54 14.38 -21.55
C VAL A 381 -21.03 15.80 -21.29
N GLY A 382 -20.67 16.76 -22.17
CA GLY A 382 -21.09 18.17 -22.05
C GLY A 382 -20.48 18.91 -20.85
N ALA A 383 -19.33 18.46 -20.35
CA ALA A 383 -18.63 19.13 -19.25
C ALA A 383 -17.98 20.44 -19.72
N LYS A 384 -17.94 21.44 -18.85
CA LYS A 384 -17.15 22.66 -19.06
C LYS A 384 -15.74 22.44 -18.53
N PHE A 385 -14.74 22.76 -19.33
CA PHE A 385 -13.34 22.63 -18.93
C PHE A 385 -12.49 23.72 -19.58
N GLU A 386 -11.28 23.90 -19.06
CA GLU A 386 -10.23 24.74 -19.61
C GLU A 386 -8.99 23.89 -19.89
N GLU A 387 -8.30 24.19 -20.99
CA GLU A 387 -6.95 23.66 -21.24
C GLU A 387 -5.91 24.66 -20.76
N ILE A 388 -5.00 24.18 -19.91
CA ILE A 388 -3.98 25.02 -19.29
C ILE A 388 -2.62 24.63 -19.87
N GLN A 389 -1.82 25.63 -20.21
CA GLN A 389 -0.47 25.39 -20.72
C GLN A 389 0.37 24.60 -19.69
N PRO A 390 1.08 23.54 -20.10
CA PRO A 390 1.79 22.64 -19.19
C PRO A 390 2.75 23.32 -18.20
N ASP A 391 3.38 24.44 -18.59
CA ASP A 391 4.30 25.19 -17.73
C ASP A 391 3.60 26.13 -16.74
N ALA A 392 2.36 26.55 -17.04
CA ALA A 392 1.56 27.36 -16.13
C ALA A 392 0.77 26.50 -15.12
N LEU A 393 0.53 25.23 -15.46
CA LEU A 393 -0.29 24.32 -14.66
C LEU A 393 0.22 24.11 -13.22
N PRO A 394 1.52 23.86 -12.94
CA PRO A 394 1.99 23.66 -11.58
C PRO A 394 1.67 24.84 -10.66
N LYS A 395 1.90 26.05 -11.16
CA LYS A 395 1.65 27.30 -10.43
C LYS A 395 0.16 27.50 -10.13
N LYS A 396 -0.72 27.21 -11.09
CA LYS A 396 -2.17 27.29 -10.88
C LYS A 396 -2.65 26.29 -9.83
N ILE A 397 -2.22 25.03 -9.92
CA ILE A 397 -2.57 23.99 -8.93
C ILE A 397 -2.09 24.40 -7.54
N ALA A 398 -0.83 24.85 -7.41
CA ALA A 398 -0.29 25.36 -6.16
C ALA A 398 -1.12 26.52 -5.58
N SER A 399 -1.54 27.47 -6.41
CA SER A 399 -2.40 28.58 -6.01
C SER A 399 -3.76 28.10 -5.50
N TRP A 400 -4.41 27.16 -6.19
CA TRP A 400 -5.69 26.62 -5.74
C TRP A 400 -5.59 25.87 -4.42
N ILE A 401 -4.52 25.08 -4.25
CA ILE A 401 -4.22 24.42 -2.96
C ILE A 401 -4.06 25.48 -1.87
N ALA A 402 -3.29 26.56 -2.12
CA ALA A 402 -3.07 27.63 -1.16
C ALA A 402 -4.34 28.44 -0.82
N GLN A 403 -5.33 28.46 -1.72
CA GLN A 403 -6.66 29.02 -1.50
C GLN A 403 -7.59 28.06 -0.73
N GLY A 404 -7.10 26.87 -0.37
CA GLY A 404 -7.84 25.87 0.41
C GLY A 404 -8.74 24.96 -0.43
N HIS A 405 -8.59 24.95 -1.75
CA HIS A 405 -9.33 24.03 -2.63
C HIS A 405 -8.76 22.60 -2.57
N ILE A 406 -9.66 21.62 -2.63
CA ILE A 406 -9.33 20.20 -2.77
C ILE A 406 -9.25 19.86 -4.26
N ILE A 407 -8.09 19.37 -4.69
CA ILE A 407 -7.81 19.08 -6.09
C ILE A 407 -7.83 17.58 -6.33
N GLY A 408 -8.73 17.10 -7.20
CA GLY A 408 -8.62 15.79 -7.84
C GLY A 408 -7.53 15.86 -8.91
N PHE A 409 -6.45 15.13 -8.73
CA PHE A 409 -5.25 15.23 -9.57
C PHE A 409 -4.96 13.88 -10.24
N CYS A 410 -5.18 13.82 -11.55
CA CYS A 410 -4.88 12.66 -12.36
C CYS A 410 -3.93 13.02 -13.52
N GLN A 411 -2.78 12.36 -13.57
CA GLN A 411 -1.76 12.57 -14.60
C GLN A 411 -0.82 11.36 -14.66
N ASN A 412 0.00 11.26 -15.72
CA ASN A 412 0.98 10.17 -15.89
C ASN A 412 0.37 8.76 -15.75
N GLY A 413 1.25 7.75 -15.75
CA GLY A 413 0.89 6.37 -15.44
C GLY A 413 0.41 6.25 -14.00
N MET A 414 -0.67 5.50 -13.79
CA MET A 414 -1.22 5.21 -12.47
C MET A 414 -0.20 4.48 -11.58
N GLU A 415 -0.25 4.74 -10.29
CA GLU A 415 0.52 4.03 -9.27
C GLU A 415 0.14 2.54 -9.18
N PHE A 416 1.14 1.66 -9.11
CA PHE A 416 0.97 0.24 -8.80
C PHE A 416 1.11 0.00 -7.29
N GLY A 417 0.06 -0.52 -6.66
CA GLY A 417 -0.04 -0.71 -5.22
C GLY A 417 -1.08 0.20 -4.55
N PRO A 418 -1.23 0.12 -3.21
CA PRO A 418 -2.37 0.69 -2.49
C PRO A 418 -2.26 2.19 -2.17
N ARG A 419 -1.18 2.86 -2.57
CA ARG A 419 -0.91 4.28 -2.24
C ARG A 419 -0.98 5.13 -3.50
N ALA A 420 -1.67 6.27 -3.41
CA ALA A 420 -1.49 7.32 -4.40
C ALA A 420 -0.24 8.14 -4.06
N LEU A 421 0.57 8.39 -5.08
CA LEU A 421 1.92 8.94 -5.00
C LEU A 421 2.06 10.15 -5.95
N GLY A 422 0.95 10.82 -6.27
CA GLY A 422 0.94 12.02 -7.10
C GLY A 422 0.55 11.78 -8.55
N ALA A 423 -0.11 10.67 -8.87
CA ALA A 423 -0.65 10.40 -10.21
C ALA A 423 -2.16 10.13 -10.21
N ARG A 424 -2.73 9.60 -9.11
CA ARG A 424 -4.18 9.50 -8.88
C ARG A 424 -4.51 9.95 -7.45
N SER A 425 -4.32 11.24 -7.21
CA SER A 425 -4.26 11.83 -5.87
C SER A 425 -5.37 12.84 -5.63
N LEU A 426 -5.74 13.00 -4.37
CA LEU A 426 -6.41 14.19 -3.87
C LEU A 426 -5.38 15.05 -3.13
N LEU A 427 -5.27 16.31 -3.56
CA LEU A 427 -4.33 17.28 -3.01
C LEU A 427 -5.07 18.33 -2.16
N GLY A 428 -4.38 18.86 -1.16
CA GLY A 428 -4.93 19.88 -0.25
C GLY A 428 -3.84 20.58 0.56
N ASP A 429 -4.21 21.66 1.23
CA ASP A 429 -3.28 22.47 2.02
C ASP A 429 -2.97 21.78 3.36
N PRO A 430 -1.71 21.43 3.65
CA PRO A 430 -1.37 20.75 4.89
C PRO A 430 -1.43 21.66 6.12
N ARG A 431 -1.38 22.99 5.93
CA ARG A 431 -1.34 24.01 6.98
C ARG A 431 -2.72 24.27 7.57
N ASP A 432 -3.76 24.08 6.77
CA ASP A 432 -5.14 24.33 7.17
C ASP A 432 -5.67 23.18 8.06
N PRO A 433 -6.04 23.46 9.33
CA PRO A 433 -6.56 22.44 10.25
C PRO A 433 -7.88 21.82 9.76
N ASP A 434 -8.67 22.54 8.97
CA ASP A 434 -9.96 22.06 8.48
C ASP A 434 -9.83 21.14 7.27
N THR A 435 -8.71 21.16 6.55
CA THR A 435 -8.48 20.32 5.36
C THR A 435 -8.66 18.84 5.69
N GLN A 436 -8.16 18.38 6.84
CA GLN A 436 -8.33 16.97 7.24
C GLN A 436 -9.81 16.60 7.40
N SER A 437 -10.57 17.43 8.10
CA SER A 437 -11.98 17.22 8.37
C SER A 437 -12.81 17.30 7.09
N ARG A 438 -12.55 18.31 6.24
CA ARG A 438 -13.22 18.50 4.94
C ARG A 438 -13.00 17.29 4.04
N MET A 439 -11.76 16.85 3.84
CA MET A 439 -11.47 15.69 2.99
C MET A 439 -12.07 14.39 3.55
N ASN A 440 -11.98 14.13 4.86
CA ASN A 440 -12.52 12.91 5.45
C ASN A 440 -14.05 12.82 5.39
N LEU A 441 -14.76 13.92 5.66
CA LEU A 441 -16.23 13.94 5.72
C LEU A 441 -16.88 14.16 4.37
N LYS A 442 -16.39 15.15 3.60
CA LYS A 442 -17.06 15.64 2.40
C LYS A 442 -16.65 14.91 1.11
N VAL A 443 -15.41 14.41 1.07
CA VAL A 443 -14.89 13.72 -0.12
C VAL A 443 -14.83 12.21 0.09
N LYS A 444 -14.36 11.78 1.27
CA LYS A 444 -14.07 10.36 1.51
C LYS A 444 -15.18 9.58 2.20
N TYR A 445 -16.13 10.26 2.84
CA TYR A 445 -17.21 9.65 3.62
C TYR A 445 -16.70 8.60 4.62
N ARG A 446 -15.63 8.96 5.36
CA ARG A 446 -14.90 8.03 6.23
C ARG A 446 -14.64 8.55 7.64
N GLU A 447 -14.14 7.66 8.50
CA GLU A 447 -13.86 7.92 9.91
C GLU A 447 -12.87 9.09 10.10
N SER A 448 -13.17 10.01 11.03
CA SER A 448 -12.43 11.25 11.25
C SER A 448 -11.01 11.05 11.77
N PHE A 449 -10.73 9.91 12.41
CA PHE A 449 -9.41 9.60 12.99
C PHE A 449 -8.34 9.25 11.95
N ARG A 450 -8.68 9.18 10.65
CA ARG A 450 -7.70 8.80 9.63
C ARG A 450 -6.78 9.98 9.29
N PRO A 451 -5.45 9.81 9.45
CA PRO A 451 -4.49 10.81 9.00
C PRO A 451 -4.43 10.86 7.47
N PHE A 452 -3.93 11.98 6.95
CA PHE A 452 -3.38 12.06 5.60
C PHE A 452 -1.86 12.04 5.63
N ALA A 453 -1.25 11.86 4.47
CA ALA A 453 0.20 11.82 4.31
C ALA A 453 0.65 13.08 3.57
N PRO A 454 1.81 13.67 3.89
CA PRO A 454 2.40 14.70 3.06
C PRO A 454 3.21 14.09 1.92
N ALA A 455 3.12 14.75 0.77
CA ALA A 455 4.16 14.70 -0.25
C ALA A 455 5.08 15.91 -0.06
N VAL A 456 6.35 15.67 0.26
CA VAL A 456 7.36 16.69 0.61
C VAL A 456 8.48 16.68 -0.43
N LEU A 457 8.99 17.86 -0.78
CA LEU A 457 10.20 17.98 -1.60
C LEU A 457 11.36 17.24 -0.92
N HIS A 458 12.04 16.35 -1.64
CA HIS A 458 13.06 15.49 -1.04
C HIS A 458 14.14 16.28 -0.28
N ASN A 459 14.60 17.41 -0.83
CA ASN A 459 15.62 18.27 -0.21
C ASN A 459 15.14 18.97 1.07
N HIS A 460 13.85 18.99 1.36
CA HIS A 460 13.28 19.63 2.56
C HIS A 460 12.73 18.62 3.58
N ALA A 461 12.81 17.32 3.30
CA ALA A 461 12.30 16.31 4.23
C ALA A 461 13.02 16.36 5.59
N HIS A 462 14.34 16.58 5.58
CA HIS A 462 15.17 16.67 6.78
C HIS A 462 14.86 17.88 7.67
N ASP A 463 14.21 18.93 7.13
CA ASP A 463 13.77 20.09 7.90
C ASP A 463 12.64 19.76 8.88
N PHE A 464 11.90 18.66 8.61
CA PHE A 464 10.72 18.23 9.35
C PHE A 464 10.87 16.87 10.03
N PHE A 465 11.73 15.99 9.50
CA PHE A 465 11.87 14.60 9.96
C PHE A 465 13.34 14.23 10.14
N LYS A 466 13.64 13.36 11.10
CA LYS A 466 14.96 12.71 11.18
C LYS A 466 15.01 11.57 10.16
N LEU A 467 15.20 11.92 8.89
CA LEU A 467 15.19 11.02 7.74
C LEU A 467 16.39 11.30 6.84
N ASP A 468 17.28 10.32 6.73
CA ASP A 468 18.54 10.40 5.99
C ASP A 468 18.49 9.61 4.66
N ILE A 469 17.40 8.85 4.44
CA ILE A 469 17.17 8.05 3.23
C ILE A 469 15.89 8.49 2.51
N PRO A 470 15.74 8.22 1.20
CA PRO A 470 14.48 8.46 0.49
C PRO A 470 13.31 7.66 1.07
N SER A 471 12.10 8.25 1.06
CA SER A 471 10.83 7.60 1.38
C SER A 471 9.80 7.83 0.27
N PRO A 472 10.01 7.37 -0.97
CA PRO A 472 9.18 7.74 -2.11
C PRO A 472 7.77 7.12 -2.12
N TYR A 473 7.49 6.14 -1.25
CA TYR A 473 6.31 5.26 -1.37
C TYR A 473 5.28 5.37 -0.24
N MET A 474 5.39 6.34 0.68
CA MET A 474 4.53 6.43 1.87
C MET A 474 4.55 5.16 2.74
N LEU A 475 5.70 4.49 2.84
CA LEU A 475 5.85 3.23 3.56
C LEU A 475 6.64 3.37 4.87
N MET A 476 6.96 4.58 5.29
CA MET A 476 7.57 4.88 6.59
C MET A 476 6.81 5.99 7.32
N VAL A 477 6.68 5.82 8.63
CA VAL A 477 6.14 6.81 9.55
C VAL A 477 7.25 7.26 10.50
N LEU A 478 7.47 8.57 10.56
CA LEU A 478 8.43 9.17 11.49
C LEU A 478 7.77 10.32 12.26
N PRO A 479 8.20 10.57 13.50
CA PRO A 479 7.78 11.75 14.23
C PRO A 479 8.31 13.02 13.56
N LEU A 480 7.53 14.10 13.64
CA LEU A 480 8.03 15.45 13.39
C LEU A 480 9.19 15.76 14.33
N LEU A 481 10.16 16.55 13.87
CA LEU A 481 11.19 17.12 14.73
C LEU A 481 10.56 17.93 15.86
N GLU A 482 11.23 17.95 17.01
CA GLU A 482 10.67 18.56 18.23
C GLU A 482 10.26 20.02 18.06
N LYS A 483 11.03 20.79 17.28
CA LYS A 483 10.76 22.20 16.94
C LYS A 483 9.42 22.43 16.23
N HIS A 484 8.84 21.39 15.63
CA HIS A 484 7.56 21.44 14.92
C HIS A 484 6.40 20.82 15.72
N GLN A 485 6.65 20.31 16.92
CA GLN A 485 5.64 19.72 17.79
C GLN A 485 5.05 20.79 18.72
N LEU A 486 3.86 21.29 18.37
CA LEU A 486 3.14 22.35 19.09
C LEU A 486 2.14 21.76 20.11
N ASN A 487 1.77 22.54 21.13
CA ASN A 487 0.69 22.22 22.08
C ASN A 487 0.80 20.84 22.75
N ARG A 488 2.02 20.45 23.18
CA ARG A 488 2.28 19.14 23.80
C ARG A 488 1.43 18.87 25.04
N ASP A 489 1.34 19.82 25.96
CA ASP A 489 0.61 19.64 27.22
C ASP A 489 -0.90 19.48 27.01
N GLU A 490 -1.46 20.24 26.07
CA GLU A 490 -2.87 20.13 25.67
C GLU A 490 -3.13 18.76 25.01
N ASN A 491 -2.23 18.32 24.12
CA ASN A 491 -2.36 17.03 23.44
C ASN A 491 -2.26 15.84 24.41
N LEU A 492 -1.42 15.93 25.44
CA LEU A 492 -1.32 14.93 26.51
C LEU A 492 -2.58 14.89 27.38
N SER A 493 -3.23 16.04 27.58
CA SER A 493 -4.45 16.15 28.39
C SER A 493 -5.71 15.68 27.62
N ALA A 494 -5.69 15.75 26.30
CA ALA A 494 -6.81 15.32 25.45
C ALA A 494 -6.95 13.78 25.40
N GLN A 495 -8.19 13.30 25.44
CA GLN A 495 -8.50 11.86 25.42
C GLN A 495 -9.29 11.44 24.18
N GLY A 496 -9.02 10.22 23.71
CA GLY A 496 -9.68 9.60 22.56
C GLY A 496 -9.74 10.53 21.34
N ILE A 497 -10.90 10.57 20.68
CA ILE A 497 -11.10 11.37 19.46
C ILE A 497 -10.90 12.88 19.67
N ASN A 498 -11.02 13.40 20.90
CA ASN A 498 -10.83 14.83 21.15
C ASN A 498 -9.39 15.30 20.88
N LYS A 499 -8.41 14.39 20.86
CA LYS A 499 -7.04 14.68 20.39
C LYS A 499 -7.01 15.29 18.98
N LEU A 500 -8.00 14.99 18.13
CA LEU A 500 -8.12 15.58 16.79
C LEU A 500 -8.26 17.10 16.79
N LYS A 501 -8.81 17.69 17.85
CA LYS A 501 -9.06 19.14 17.95
C LYS A 501 -7.80 19.95 18.26
N VAL A 502 -6.74 19.29 18.72
CA VAL A 502 -5.47 19.94 19.07
C VAL A 502 -4.65 20.18 17.81
N ILE A 503 -4.33 21.46 17.54
CA ILE A 503 -3.38 21.86 16.51
C ILE A 503 -1.98 21.54 17.02
N ARG A 504 -1.38 20.48 16.48
CA ARG A 504 -0.15 19.89 17.03
C ARG A 504 1.11 20.16 16.22
N SER A 505 0.98 20.79 15.06
CA SER A 505 2.11 21.15 14.21
C SER A 505 1.75 22.29 13.25
N PRO A 506 2.71 22.91 12.55
CA PRO A 506 2.46 23.84 11.45
C PRO A 506 1.75 23.21 10.25
N VAL A 507 1.69 21.87 10.19
CA VAL A 507 1.07 21.09 9.12
C VAL A 507 0.03 20.12 9.70
N PRO A 508 -1.01 20.65 10.39
CA PRO A 508 -1.93 19.85 11.19
C PRO A 508 -2.65 18.76 10.38
N ALA A 509 -2.96 19.01 9.10
CA ALA A 509 -3.74 18.08 8.29
C ALA A 509 -3.02 16.77 7.94
N VAL A 510 -1.69 16.72 8.07
CA VAL A 510 -0.85 15.55 7.78
C VAL A 510 -0.14 14.98 9.02
N SER A 511 -0.29 15.63 10.18
CA SER A 511 0.31 15.19 11.45
C SER A 511 -0.68 14.41 12.30
N HIS A 512 -0.32 13.19 12.70
CA HIS A 512 -1.14 12.34 13.55
C HIS A 512 -1.14 12.81 15.01
N VAL A 513 -2.08 12.33 15.83
CA VAL A 513 -2.23 12.74 17.25
C VAL A 513 -1.01 12.47 18.14
N ASP A 514 -0.06 11.67 17.69
CA ASP A 514 1.23 11.37 18.34
C ASP A 514 2.42 12.07 17.63
N TYR A 515 2.15 13.11 16.85
CA TYR A 515 3.13 13.86 16.04
C TYR A 515 3.79 13.06 14.92
N SER A 516 3.34 11.82 14.68
CA SER A 516 3.86 10.98 13.62
C SER A 516 3.26 11.37 12.26
N VAL A 517 4.06 11.17 11.21
CA VAL A 517 3.72 11.53 9.83
C VAL A 517 4.16 10.41 8.91
N ARG A 518 3.30 10.02 7.97
CA ARG A 518 3.62 9.02 6.94
C ARG A 518 4.15 9.69 5.68
N ILE A 519 5.44 9.58 5.41
CA ILE A 519 6.14 10.51 4.52
C ILE A 519 6.24 9.99 3.09
N GLN A 520 5.93 10.83 2.10
CA GLN A 520 6.36 10.68 0.71
C GLN A 520 7.41 11.73 0.36
N THR A 521 8.65 11.33 0.10
CA THR A 521 9.67 12.23 -0.48
C THR A 521 9.53 12.25 -2.00
N VAL A 522 9.47 13.44 -2.59
CA VAL A 522 9.33 13.62 -4.04
C VAL A 522 10.64 14.19 -4.62
N PRO A 523 11.46 13.38 -5.30
CA PRO A 523 12.58 13.88 -6.10
C PRO A 523 12.10 14.49 -7.43
N PRO A 524 12.91 15.37 -8.05
CA PRO A 524 12.55 16.03 -9.30
C PRO A 524 12.29 15.05 -10.46
N ASP A 525 13.04 13.95 -10.50
CA ASP A 525 13.04 13.03 -11.65
C ASP A 525 11.93 11.96 -11.62
N SER A 526 11.31 11.70 -10.46
CA SER A 526 10.32 10.62 -10.35
C SER A 526 8.95 11.01 -10.91
N ASN A 527 8.51 12.24 -10.62
CA ASN A 527 7.23 12.77 -11.05
C ASN A 527 7.32 14.31 -11.22
N PRO A 528 7.85 14.80 -12.37
CA PRO A 528 8.24 16.20 -12.54
C PRO A 528 7.09 17.20 -12.39
N LEU A 529 5.89 16.90 -12.89
CA LEU A 529 4.73 17.78 -12.72
C LEU A 529 4.35 17.89 -11.24
N PHE A 530 4.26 16.75 -10.53
CA PHE A 530 3.92 16.74 -9.11
C PHE A 530 4.98 17.44 -8.26
N TYR A 531 6.26 17.23 -8.56
CA TYR A 531 7.35 17.96 -7.94
C TYR A 531 7.20 19.48 -8.13
N ARG A 532 6.97 19.95 -9.36
CA ARG A 532 6.78 21.38 -9.65
C ARG A 532 5.57 21.98 -8.93
N VAL A 533 4.48 21.22 -8.75
CA VAL A 533 3.33 21.68 -7.95
C VAL A 533 3.74 21.97 -6.51
N ILE A 534 4.48 21.04 -5.88
CA ILE A 534 4.94 21.21 -4.50
C ILE A 534 5.97 22.34 -4.41
N GLU A 535 6.84 22.47 -5.41
CA GLU A 535 7.83 23.55 -5.48
C GLU A 535 7.18 24.94 -5.60
N GLU A 536 6.19 25.10 -6.48
CA GLU A 536 5.44 26.35 -6.60
C GLU A 536 4.64 26.65 -5.32
N PHE A 537 4.05 25.62 -4.70
CA PHE A 537 3.37 25.77 -3.41
C PHE A 537 4.34 26.24 -2.32
N HIS A 538 5.56 25.68 -2.30
CA HIS A 538 6.62 26.09 -1.38
C HIS A 538 7.01 27.57 -1.59
N LYS A 539 7.23 28.00 -2.83
CA LYS A 539 7.56 29.39 -3.16
C LYS A 539 6.47 30.36 -2.69
N MET A 540 5.20 29.97 -2.76
CA MET A 540 4.07 30.81 -2.36
C MET A 540 3.84 30.85 -0.84
N THR A 541 4.10 29.75 -0.15
CA THR A 541 3.58 29.54 1.22
C THR A 541 4.67 29.36 2.28
N GLY A 542 5.91 29.10 1.87
CA GLY A 542 6.98 28.65 2.76
C GLY A 542 6.84 27.20 3.26
N CYS A 543 5.81 26.46 2.82
CA CYS A 543 5.60 25.07 3.19
C CYS A 543 6.05 24.12 2.06
N PRO A 544 7.06 23.25 2.27
CA PRO A 544 7.64 22.43 1.20
C PRO A 544 6.88 21.12 0.95
N MET A 545 5.59 21.07 1.29
CA MET A 545 4.77 19.86 1.18
C MET A 545 3.31 20.17 0.91
N VAL A 546 2.59 19.18 0.37
CA VAL A 546 1.13 19.21 0.19
C VAL A 546 0.49 17.95 0.80
N VAL A 547 -0.79 18.01 1.16
CA VAL A 547 -1.55 16.80 1.47
C VAL A 547 -1.60 15.93 0.23
N ASN A 548 -1.32 14.64 0.37
CA ASN A 548 -1.55 13.64 -0.68
C ASN A 548 -2.32 12.44 -0.09
N THR A 549 -3.44 12.11 -0.71
CA THR A 549 -4.22 10.92 -0.39
C THR A 549 -4.79 10.31 -1.66
N SER A 550 -5.24 9.06 -1.59
CA SER A 550 -5.79 8.35 -2.74
C SER A 550 -6.95 9.11 -3.39
N PHE A 551 -7.15 9.02 -4.69
CA PHE A 551 -8.36 9.54 -5.33
C PHE A 551 -9.40 8.42 -5.48
N ASN A 552 -10.31 8.36 -4.52
CA ASN A 552 -11.44 7.42 -4.45
C ASN A 552 -12.41 7.80 -3.33
N VAL A 553 -13.56 7.15 -3.27
CA VAL A 553 -14.47 7.17 -2.11
C VAL A 553 -14.35 5.87 -1.30
N ARG A 554 -14.97 5.83 -0.12
CA ARG A 554 -14.97 4.63 0.74
C ARG A 554 -15.59 3.44 0.00
N GLY A 555 -14.84 2.34 -0.08
CA GLY A 555 -15.32 1.08 -0.65
C GLY A 555 -14.93 0.86 -2.11
N GLU A 556 -14.44 1.90 -2.80
CA GLU A 556 -14.03 1.81 -4.19
C GLU A 556 -12.49 1.77 -4.35
N PRO A 557 -11.98 1.15 -5.43
CA PRO A 557 -10.59 1.28 -5.85
C PRO A 557 -10.22 2.72 -6.21
N VAL A 558 -8.91 3.03 -6.25
CA VAL A 558 -8.41 4.31 -6.81
C VAL A 558 -8.91 4.50 -8.25
N VAL A 559 -9.31 5.72 -8.63
CA VAL A 559 -9.78 6.03 -10.00
C VAL A 559 -8.69 5.71 -11.02
N CYS A 560 -9.06 5.06 -12.13
CA CYS A 560 -8.12 4.61 -13.15
C CYS A 560 -8.16 5.53 -14.38
N SER A 561 -9.34 5.63 -15.00
CA SER A 561 -9.61 6.36 -16.24
C SER A 561 -10.10 7.80 -16.00
N HIS A 562 -10.10 8.62 -17.07
CA HIS A 562 -10.71 9.96 -17.06
C HIS A 562 -12.19 9.92 -16.67
N LYS A 563 -12.90 8.88 -17.10
CA LYS A 563 -14.30 8.63 -16.74
C LYS A 563 -14.44 8.39 -15.25
N ASP A 564 -13.63 7.51 -14.65
CA ASP A 564 -13.71 7.21 -13.22
C ASP A 564 -13.42 8.47 -12.39
N ALA A 565 -12.40 9.24 -12.78
CA ALA A 565 -12.01 10.48 -12.11
C ALA A 565 -13.11 11.54 -12.18
N TYR A 566 -13.71 11.74 -13.36
CA TYR A 566 -14.81 12.69 -13.55
C TYR A 566 -16.08 12.28 -12.80
N GLN A 567 -16.45 11.00 -12.83
CA GLN A 567 -17.59 10.50 -12.07
C GLN A 567 -17.38 10.68 -10.56
N CYS A 568 -16.20 10.34 -10.05
CA CYS A 568 -15.86 10.56 -8.65
C CYS A 568 -15.91 12.05 -8.28
N PHE A 569 -15.37 12.92 -9.13
CA PHE A 569 -15.45 14.37 -8.98
C PHE A 569 -16.90 14.87 -8.91
N LEU A 570 -17.81 14.39 -9.77
CA LEU A 570 -19.21 14.79 -9.74
C LEU A 570 -19.93 14.36 -8.47
N MET A 571 -19.66 13.15 -7.97
CA MET A 571 -20.33 12.56 -6.80
C MET A 571 -19.78 13.05 -5.45
N THR A 572 -18.73 13.88 -5.45
CA THR A 572 -18.06 14.34 -4.23
C THR A 572 -17.91 15.86 -4.21
N ASP A 573 -17.51 16.40 -3.06
CA ASP A 573 -17.20 17.82 -2.87
C ASP A 573 -15.74 18.17 -3.23
N ILE A 574 -15.20 17.54 -4.27
CA ILE A 574 -13.91 17.96 -4.85
C ILE A 574 -14.15 19.26 -5.60
N ASP A 575 -13.31 20.27 -5.34
CA ASP A 575 -13.46 21.61 -5.88
C ASP A 575 -13.06 21.70 -7.36
N ILE A 576 -11.89 21.12 -7.67
CA ILE A 576 -11.26 21.18 -9.00
C ILE A 576 -10.75 19.80 -9.37
N LEU A 577 -10.96 19.39 -10.61
CA LEU A 577 -10.40 18.18 -11.20
C LEU A 577 -9.43 18.55 -12.31
N VAL A 578 -8.21 18.01 -12.20
CA VAL A 578 -7.13 18.11 -13.16
C VAL A 578 -6.93 16.74 -13.79
N LEU A 579 -7.11 16.66 -15.11
CA LEU A 579 -6.86 15.51 -15.95
C LEU A 579 -5.75 15.90 -16.94
N ASP A 580 -4.50 15.66 -16.54
CA ASP A 580 -3.32 16.17 -17.24
C ASP A 580 -3.42 17.71 -17.41
N SER A 581 -3.37 18.25 -18.63
CA SER A 581 -3.52 19.69 -18.90
C SER A 581 -4.98 20.18 -18.98
N VAL A 582 -5.96 19.30 -18.82
CA VAL A 582 -7.40 19.61 -18.92
C VAL A 582 -8.00 19.74 -17.53
N VAL A 583 -8.62 20.89 -17.24
CA VAL A 583 -9.11 21.21 -15.88
C VAL A 583 -10.60 21.56 -15.89
N THR A 584 -11.35 21.01 -14.94
CA THR A 584 -12.76 21.34 -14.68
C THR A 584 -12.95 21.72 -13.21
N SER A 585 -13.92 22.57 -12.91
CA SER A 585 -14.24 22.99 -11.54
C SER A 585 -15.73 22.85 -11.23
N LYS A 586 -16.07 22.83 -9.94
CA LYS A 586 -17.47 22.92 -9.49
C LYS A 586 -18.05 24.30 -9.79
N PRO A 587 -19.38 24.42 -9.95
CA PRO A 587 -20.02 25.71 -10.16
C PRO A 587 -19.65 26.73 -9.07
N GLY A 588 -19.31 27.95 -9.47
CA GLY A 588 -18.90 29.03 -8.56
C GLY A 588 -17.40 29.11 -8.28
N ILE A 589 -16.60 28.16 -8.76
CA ILE A 589 -15.14 28.19 -8.63
C ILE A 589 -14.51 28.66 -9.94
N SER A 590 -13.85 29.82 -9.90
CA SER A 590 -13.12 30.40 -11.04
C SER A 590 -11.77 29.71 -11.24
N LEU A 591 -11.51 29.24 -12.46
CA LEU A 591 -10.20 28.73 -12.88
C LEU A 591 -9.24 29.83 -13.39
N THR A 592 -9.74 31.05 -13.50
CA THR A 592 -8.96 32.26 -13.81
C THR A 592 -8.48 32.94 -12.53
N ASP A 593 -7.26 33.49 -12.57
CA ASP A 593 -6.64 34.20 -11.44
C ASP A 593 -7.50 35.43 -11.07
N ALA A 594 -8.32 35.29 -10.03
CA ALA A 594 -8.83 36.46 -9.33
C ALA A 594 -7.64 37.05 -8.56
N GLY A 595 -7.16 38.20 -9.03
CA GLY A 595 -5.92 38.82 -8.61
C GLY A 595 -5.73 38.94 -7.10
N ALA A 596 -4.45 38.95 -6.71
CA ALA A 596 -3.94 39.32 -5.39
C ALA A 596 -4.82 40.39 -4.72
N GLN A 597 -5.59 39.99 -3.71
CA GLN A 597 -6.15 40.96 -2.79
C GLN A 597 -5.00 41.51 -1.94
N HIS A 598 -4.59 42.73 -2.28
CA HIS A 598 -3.84 43.60 -1.40
C HIS A 598 -4.49 43.60 -0.01
N TYR A 599 -3.78 43.11 1.01
CA TYR A 599 -3.98 43.60 2.36
C TYR A 599 -3.51 45.05 2.40
N ALA A 600 -4.41 45.97 2.07
CA ALA A 600 -4.25 47.37 2.42
C ALA A 600 -4.70 47.54 3.88
N SER A 601 -3.74 47.94 4.70
CA SER A 601 -3.93 48.42 6.07
C SER A 601 -5.16 49.33 6.23
N LYS A 602 -5.99 49.03 7.23
CA LYS A 602 -6.46 50.00 8.22
C LYS A 602 -6.92 49.30 9.49
#